data_AF-A0A0B6ZKW4-F1
#
_entry.id   AF-A0A0B6ZKW4-F1
#
_cell.length_a   1.000
_cell.length_b   1.000
_cell.length_c   1.000
_cell.angle_alpha   90.00
_cell.angle_beta   90.00
_cell.angle_gamma   90.00
#
_symmetry.space_group_name_H-M   'P 1'
#
loop_
_entity.id
_entity.type
_entity.pdbx_description
1 polymer ?
#
loop_
_entity_poly.entity_id
_entity_poly.type
_entity_poly.pdbx_seq_one_letter_code
_entity_poly.pdbx_strand_id
1 'polypeptide(L)'
;ITSLLFVVPFLFNVSMHWQWESGAIAVFLAWFNCLVFLQRFDFFGIYVVMFLEILRTLVQVLCVFSILIIAFGLSFYMLMFKEESKAYSTPCLSFLRTFMMMLELDYMNSFNQQYVDGDTETLHYDNLTLVFLVVFVLLMPILLMNLLIGLAVGDIESVQRNARLKRLAMQVELHINMERKMPEFLRKHVELITYEHYPNKCMTALGNMFSMITKTYPNSDGHEYADSNQHQPSFMNNELFKQ
;
A
#
# COMPACT_ATOMS: atom_id res chain seq x y z
N ILE A 1 0.67 -22.21 6.65
CA ILE A 1 0.09 -23.15 5.66
C ILE A 1 0.93 -23.15 4.38
N THR A 2 1.09 -22.02 3.69
CA THR A 2 1.97 -21.90 2.50
C THR A 2 3.43 -22.28 2.78
N SER A 3 4.00 -21.84 3.90
CA SER A 3 5.32 -22.27 4.35
C SER A 3 5.42 -23.78 4.64
N LEU A 4 4.35 -24.39 5.13
CA LEU A 4 4.29 -25.83 5.40
C LEU A 4 4.20 -26.62 4.09
N LEU A 5 3.40 -26.16 3.13
CA LEU A 5 3.30 -26.73 1.77
C LEU A 5 4.63 -26.66 1.01
N PHE A 6 5.45 -25.65 1.29
CA PHE A 6 6.82 -25.56 0.76
C PHE A 6 7.78 -26.57 1.40
N VAL A 7 7.71 -26.78 2.72
CA VAL A 7 8.68 -27.60 3.48
C VAL A 7 8.34 -29.09 3.46
N VAL A 8 7.07 -29.47 3.43
CA VAL A 8 6.62 -30.87 3.50
C VAL A 8 7.21 -31.75 2.37
N PRO A 9 7.22 -31.35 1.09
CA PRO A 9 7.81 -32.17 0.03
C PRO A 9 9.32 -32.39 0.18
N PHE A 10 10.06 -31.43 0.77
CA PHE A 10 11.47 -31.60 1.10
C PHE A 10 11.70 -32.69 2.15
N LEU A 11 10.79 -32.85 3.12
CA LEU A 11 10.88 -33.89 4.16
C LEU A 11 10.68 -35.29 3.59
N PHE A 12 9.87 -35.42 2.52
CA PHE A 12 9.64 -36.68 1.82
C PHE A 12 10.61 -36.92 0.65
N ASN A 13 11.56 -36.01 0.43
CA ASN A 13 12.54 -36.05 -0.66
C ASN A 13 11.88 -36.13 -2.06
N VAL A 14 10.72 -35.48 -2.22
CA VAL A 14 9.97 -35.42 -3.48
C VAL A 14 9.92 -33.97 -3.96
N SER A 15 10.44 -33.71 -5.16
CA SER A 15 10.35 -32.39 -5.79
C SER A 15 9.08 -32.29 -6.64
N MET A 16 8.24 -31.29 -6.36
CA MET A 16 6.98 -31.08 -7.05
C MET A 16 6.87 -29.63 -7.54
N HIS A 17 6.30 -29.38 -8.73
CA HIS A 17 6.23 -28.03 -9.31
C HIS A 17 5.48 -27.01 -8.43
N TRP A 18 4.34 -27.43 -7.86
CA TRP A 18 3.50 -26.62 -6.96
C TRP A 18 4.23 -26.12 -5.70
N GLN A 19 5.39 -26.69 -5.37
CA GLN A 19 6.14 -26.40 -4.18
C GLN A 19 6.79 -25.02 -4.33
N TRP A 20 7.39 -24.76 -5.49
CA TRP A 20 8.00 -23.48 -5.81
C TRP A 20 6.96 -22.35 -5.88
N GLU A 21 5.79 -22.63 -6.45
CA GLU A 21 4.65 -21.70 -6.42
C GLU A 21 4.23 -21.39 -4.98
N SER A 22 4.09 -22.41 -4.13
CA SER A 22 3.76 -22.22 -2.71
C SER A 22 4.84 -21.46 -1.94
N GLY A 23 6.12 -21.68 -2.29
CA GLY A 23 7.27 -21.00 -1.73
C GLY A 23 7.29 -19.52 -2.06
N ALA A 24 7.03 -19.16 -3.31
CA ALA A 24 6.91 -17.76 -3.74
C ALA A 24 5.79 -17.02 -2.98
N ILE A 25 4.62 -17.65 -2.84
CA ILE A 25 3.51 -17.09 -2.06
C ILE A 25 3.90 -16.98 -0.57
N ALA A 26 4.59 -17.97 -0.02
CA ALA A 26 5.04 -17.94 1.37
C ALA A 26 6.02 -16.80 1.65
N VAL A 27 7.00 -16.56 0.76
CA VAL A 27 7.95 -15.45 0.90
C VAL A 27 7.23 -14.11 0.80
N PHE A 28 6.36 -13.94 -0.20
CA PHE A 28 5.57 -12.71 -0.35
C PHE A 28 4.72 -12.42 0.90
N LEU A 29 3.96 -13.41 1.38
CA LEU A 29 3.15 -13.27 2.59
C LEU A 29 3.98 -13.05 3.85
N ALA A 30 5.19 -13.61 3.94
CA ALA A 30 6.09 -13.37 5.07
C ALA A 30 6.53 -11.91 5.15
N TRP A 31 6.93 -11.32 4.02
CA TRP A 31 7.27 -9.89 3.95
C TRP A 31 6.06 -8.98 4.13
N PHE A 32 4.90 -9.34 3.60
CA PHE A 32 3.66 -8.61 3.84
C PHE A 32 3.25 -8.65 5.32
N ASN A 33 3.33 -9.82 5.97
CA ASN A 33 3.11 -9.93 7.41
C ASN A 33 4.14 -9.13 8.21
N CYS A 34 5.40 -9.10 7.77
CA CYS A 34 6.43 -8.23 8.36
C CYS A 34 6.02 -6.76 8.30
N LEU A 35 5.52 -6.28 7.15
CA LEU A 35 4.96 -4.94 7.01
C LEU A 35 3.84 -4.69 8.03
N VAL A 36 2.90 -5.62 8.17
CA VAL A 36 1.82 -5.51 9.17
C VAL A 36 2.37 -5.53 10.61
N PHE A 37 3.43 -6.28 10.92
CA PHE A 37 4.08 -6.20 12.23
C PHE A 37 4.71 -4.83 12.49
N LEU A 38 5.22 -4.16 11.45
CA LEU A 38 5.78 -2.81 11.58
C LEU A 38 4.77 -1.76 12.04
N GLN A 39 3.46 -2.05 11.92
CA GLN A 39 2.37 -1.17 12.38
C GLN A 39 2.44 -0.84 13.89
N ARG A 40 3.11 -1.70 14.68
CA ARG A 40 3.21 -1.59 16.14
C ARG A 40 4.35 -0.69 16.63
N PHE A 41 5.28 -0.29 15.75
CA PHE A 41 6.39 0.58 16.13
C PHE A 41 6.03 2.07 15.99
N ASP A 42 6.59 2.90 16.87
CA ASP A 42 6.22 4.33 16.95
C ASP A 42 6.62 5.14 15.71
N PHE A 43 7.77 4.81 15.12
CA PHE A 43 8.33 5.53 13.97
C PHE A 43 7.63 5.16 12.65
N PHE A 44 7.54 3.86 12.34
CA PHE A 44 7.00 3.38 11.06
C PHE A 44 5.48 3.10 11.11
N GLY A 45 4.92 2.88 12.30
CA GLY A 45 3.59 2.30 12.44
C GLY A 45 2.46 3.18 11.91
N ILE A 46 2.59 4.50 12.05
CA ILE A 46 1.59 5.43 11.51
C ILE A 46 1.50 5.35 9.98
N TYR A 47 2.64 5.25 9.29
CA TYR A 47 2.69 5.15 7.83
C TYR A 47 2.12 3.82 7.35
N VAL A 48 2.44 2.73 8.04
CA VAL A 48 1.89 1.40 7.74
C VAL A 48 0.37 1.38 7.89
N VAL A 49 -0.17 1.92 8.99
CA VAL A 49 -1.62 1.95 9.22
C VAL A 49 -2.33 2.79 8.16
N MET A 50 -1.79 3.96 7.81
CA MET A 50 -2.34 4.79 6.72
C MET A 50 -2.28 4.08 5.36
N PHE A 51 -1.16 3.44 5.03
CA PHE A 51 -1.01 2.66 3.81
C PHE A 51 -2.06 1.56 3.69
N LEU A 52 -2.29 0.78 4.75
CA LEU A 52 -3.30 -0.28 4.73
C LEU A 52 -4.73 0.26 4.60
N GLU A 53 -5.03 1.42 5.19
CA GLU A 53 -6.33 2.07 5.06
C GLU A 53 -6.56 2.58 3.63
N ILE A 54 -5.55 3.22 3.01
CA ILE A 54 -5.59 3.66 1.60
C ILE A 54 -5.67 2.46 0.65
N LEU A 55 -4.93 1.38 0.93
CA LEU A 55 -5.00 0.15 0.13
C LEU A 55 -6.43 -0.42 0.15
N ARG A 56 -7.10 -0.39 1.30
CA ARG A 56 -8.49 -0.85 1.43
C ARG A 56 -9.44 0.00 0.60
N THR A 57 -9.33 1.33 0.65
CA THR A 57 -10.19 2.21 -0.16
C THR A 57 -9.94 2.03 -1.65
N LEU A 58 -8.67 1.88 -2.05
CA LEU A 58 -8.29 1.59 -3.43
C LEU A 58 -8.90 0.27 -3.93
N VAL A 59 -8.82 -0.81 -3.14
CA VAL A 59 -9.43 -2.10 -3.51
C VAL A 59 -10.95 -1.96 -3.68
N GLN A 60 -11.63 -1.24 -2.79
CA GLN A 60 -13.06 -0.99 -2.89
C GLN A 60 -13.43 -0.24 -4.19
N VAL A 61 -12.66 0.78 -4.56
CA VAL A 61 -12.86 1.53 -5.81
C VAL A 61 -12.61 0.64 -7.02
N LEU A 62 -11.51 -0.12 -7.03
CA LEU A 62 -11.21 -1.07 -8.11
C LEU A 62 -12.31 -2.13 -8.29
N CYS A 63 -12.94 -2.59 -7.21
CA CYS A 63 -14.09 -3.49 -7.30
C CYS A 63 -15.27 -2.86 -8.04
N VAL A 64 -15.56 -1.57 -7.84
CA VAL A 64 -16.62 -0.86 -8.58
C VAL A 64 -16.24 -0.72 -10.05
N PHE A 65 -14.99 -0.38 -10.35
CA PHE A 65 -14.48 -0.24 -11.72
C PHE A 65 -14.31 -1.58 -12.45
N SER A 66 -14.34 -2.71 -11.75
CA SER A 66 -14.21 -4.04 -12.37
C SER A 66 -15.25 -4.31 -13.44
N ILE A 67 -16.48 -3.79 -13.30
CA ILE A 67 -17.54 -3.91 -14.31
C ILE A 67 -17.10 -3.29 -15.64
N LEU A 68 -16.46 -2.12 -15.57
CA LEU A 68 -15.95 -1.42 -16.73
C LEU A 68 -14.74 -2.14 -17.34
N ILE A 69 -13.81 -2.63 -16.50
CA ILE A 69 -12.67 -3.44 -16.95
C ILE A 69 -13.14 -4.69 -17.70
N ILE A 70 -14.17 -5.37 -17.20
CA ILE A 70 -14.75 -6.55 -17.85
C ILE A 70 -15.42 -6.17 -19.18
N ALA A 71 -16.18 -5.07 -19.22
CA ALA A 71 -16.85 -4.63 -20.44
C ALA A 71 -15.86 -4.29 -21.56
N PHE A 72 -14.83 -3.49 -21.27
CA PHE A 72 -13.80 -3.14 -22.24
C PHE A 72 -12.90 -4.33 -22.58
N GLY A 73 -12.53 -5.17 -21.61
CA GLY A 73 -11.71 -6.34 -21.87
C GLY A 73 -12.41 -7.40 -22.71
N LEU A 74 -13.72 -7.61 -22.56
CA LEU A 74 -14.48 -8.47 -23.48
C LEU A 74 -14.62 -7.84 -24.87
N SER A 75 -14.79 -6.52 -24.94
CA SER A 75 -14.85 -5.80 -26.22
C SER A 75 -13.54 -5.93 -26.99
N PHE A 76 -12.40 -5.66 -26.35
CA PHE A 76 -11.08 -5.82 -26.97
C PHE A 76 -10.75 -7.28 -27.30
N TYR A 77 -11.19 -8.24 -26.48
CA TYR A 77 -11.07 -9.65 -26.80
C TYR A 77 -11.74 -9.98 -28.13
N MET A 78 -12.96 -9.46 -28.38
CA MET A 78 -13.67 -9.70 -29.65
C MET A 78 -13.07 -8.93 -30.83
N LEU A 79 -12.68 -7.67 -30.62
CA LEU A 79 -12.18 -6.80 -31.69
C LEU A 79 -10.75 -7.14 -32.12
N MET A 80 -9.90 -7.58 -31.20
CA MET A 80 -8.47 -7.85 -31.43
C MET A 80 -8.08 -9.34 -31.28
N PHE A 81 -9.05 -10.26 -31.36
CA PHE A 81 -8.80 -11.71 -31.19
C PHE A 81 -7.71 -12.27 -32.13
N LYS A 82 -7.58 -11.70 -33.34
CA LYS A 82 -6.67 -12.15 -34.39
C LYS A 82 -5.28 -11.49 -34.36
N GLU A 83 -5.00 -10.63 -33.38
CA GLU A 83 -3.73 -9.92 -33.31
C GLU A 83 -2.53 -10.87 -33.17
N GLU A 84 -1.44 -10.61 -33.92
CA GLU A 84 -0.23 -11.46 -33.94
C GLU A 84 0.45 -11.57 -32.56
N SER A 85 0.32 -10.55 -31.71
CA SER A 85 0.92 -10.51 -30.37
C SER A 85 0.35 -11.55 -29.41
N LYS A 86 -0.75 -12.23 -29.79
CA LYS A 86 -1.54 -13.17 -28.97
C LYS A 86 -2.01 -12.58 -27.62
N ALA A 87 -1.90 -11.26 -27.44
CA ALA A 87 -2.27 -10.58 -26.19
C ALA A 87 -3.77 -10.72 -25.88
N TYR A 88 -4.60 -10.90 -26.91
CA TYR A 88 -6.05 -11.07 -26.80
C TYR A 88 -6.52 -12.49 -27.16
N SER A 89 -5.64 -13.48 -27.21
CA SER A 89 -6.03 -14.86 -27.58
C SER A 89 -6.90 -15.55 -26.53
N THR A 90 -6.80 -15.15 -25.26
CA THR A 90 -7.65 -15.67 -24.18
C THR A 90 -8.34 -14.53 -23.43
N PRO A 91 -9.56 -14.74 -22.90
CA PRO A 91 -10.27 -13.70 -22.16
C PRO A 91 -9.49 -13.24 -20.91
N CYS A 92 -8.76 -14.14 -20.25
CA CYS A 92 -7.91 -13.80 -19.10
C CYS A 92 -6.77 -12.85 -19.50
N LEU A 93 -6.07 -13.14 -20.60
CA LEU A 93 -5.01 -12.28 -21.11
C LEU A 93 -5.58 -10.94 -21.58
N SER A 94 -6.78 -10.91 -22.17
CA SER A 94 -7.45 -9.67 -22.54
C SER A 94 -7.74 -8.78 -21.32
N PHE A 95 -8.26 -9.35 -20.23
CA PHE A 95 -8.47 -8.59 -18.99
C PHE A 95 -7.17 -8.07 -18.40
N LEU A 96 -6.13 -8.90 -18.37
CA LEU A 96 -4.81 -8.50 -17.88
C LEU A 96 -4.21 -7.39 -18.75
N ARG A 97 -4.37 -7.47 -20.07
CA ARG A 97 -3.92 -6.45 -21.02
C ARG A 97 -4.70 -5.14 -20.83
N THR A 98 -6.02 -5.21 -20.66
CA THR A 98 -6.88 -4.05 -20.37
C THR A 98 -6.49 -3.38 -19.05
N PHE A 99 -6.14 -4.16 -18.03
CA PHE A 99 -5.65 -3.65 -16.75
C PHE A 99 -4.28 -2.98 -16.89
N MET A 100 -3.36 -3.52 -17.71
CA MET A 100 -2.08 -2.88 -18.00
C MET A 100 -2.26 -1.56 -18.76
N MET A 101 -3.12 -1.53 -19.78
CA MET A 101 -3.42 -0.32 -20.56
C MET A 101 -4.04 0.81 -19.72
N MET A 102 -4.68 0.47 -18.60
CA MET A 102 -5.20 1.46 -17.65
C MET A 102 -4.08 2.18 -16.88
N LEU A 103 -2.98 1.49 -16.59
CA LEU A 103 -1.86 2.01 -15.79
C LEU A 103 -0.74 2.61 -16.65
N GLU A 104 -0.58 2.11 -17.88
CA GLU A 104 0.54 2.42 -18.76
C GLU A 104 0.04 3.13 -20.04
N LEU A 105 0.45 4.40 -20.22
CA LEU A 105 0.09 5.20 -21.39
C LEU A 105 0.95 4.90 -22.64
N ASP A 106 2.04 4.12 -22.50
CA ASP A 106 2.97 3.83 -23.60
C ASP A 106 2.45 2.79 -24.61
N TYR A 107 1.20 2.31 -24.43
CA TYR A 107 0.55 1.43 -25.40
C TYR A 107 0.44 2.04 -26.81
N MET A 108 0.48 3.37 -26.91
CA MET A 108 0.33 4.07 -28.18
C MET A 108 1.47 3.77 -29.17
N ASN A 109 2.68 3.50 -28.67
CA ASN A 109 3.81 3.10 -29.51
C ASN A 109 3.65 1.68 -30.07
N SER A 110 3.11 0.75 -29.27
CA SER A 110 2.79 -0.60 -29.72
C SER A 110 1.64 -0.63 -30.73
N PHE A 111 0.61 0.19 -30.51
CA PHE A 111 -0.54 0.28 -31.41
C PHE A 111 -0.19 0.93 -32.75
N ASN A 112 0.62 2.01 -32.75
CA ASN A 112 1.03 2.68 -33.99
C ASN A 112 1.81 1.75 -34.92
N GLN A 113 2.67 0.89 -34.39
CA GLN A 113 3.42 -0.07 -35.19
C GLN A 113 2.49 -1.05 -35.91
N GLN A 114 1.44 -1.51 -35.23
CA GLN A 114 0.45 -2.46 -35.77
C GLN A 114 -0.54 -1.80 -36.75
N TYR A 115 -0.84 -0.52 -36.54
CA TYR A 115 -1.71 0.25 -37.43
C TYR A 115 -1.01 0.62 -38.76
N VAL A 116 0.30 0.85 -38.72
CA VAL A 116 1.10 1.29 -39.89
C VAL A 116 1.63 0.10 -40.71
N ASP A 117 1.61 -1.13 -40.19
CA ASP A 117 2.15 -2.32 -40.86
C ASP A 117 1.41 -2.68 -42.17
N GLY A 118 0.25 -2.07 -42.42
CA GLY A 118 -0.44 -2.13 -43.72
C GLY A 118 -1.07 -3.48 -44.07
N ASP A 119 -1.00 -4.46 -43.17
CA ASP A 119 -1.55 -5.80 -43.39
C ASP A 119 -3.00 -5.89 -42.89
N THR A 120 -3.93 -6.21 -43.79
CA THR A 120 -5.38 -6.20 -43.53
C THR A 120 -5.86 -7.33 -42.61
N GLU A 121 -5.01 -8.32 -42.33
CA GLU A 121 -5.29 -9.46 -41.45
C GLU A 121 -5.02 -9.13 -39.96
N THR A 122 -4.15 -8.15 -39.67
CA THR A 122 -3.69 -7.84 -38.30
C THR A 122 -4.77 -7.12 -37.48
N LEU A 123 -5.57 -6.26 -38.13
CA LEU A 123 -6.66 -5.48 -37.50
C LEU A 123 -7.90 -5.50 -38.40
N HIS A 124 -8.67 -6.59 -38.31
CA HIS A 124 -9.86 -6.80 -39.14
C HIS A 124 -10.95 -5.73 -38.94
N TYR A 125 -11.00 -5.11 -37.75
CA TYR A 125 -11.97 -4.07 -37.38
C TYR A 125 -11.26 -2.77 -36.95
N ASP A 126 -10.46 -2.20 -37.85
CA ASP A 126 -9.65 -0.99 -37.65
C ASP A 126 -10.41 0.20 -37.04
N ASN A 127 -11.52 0.62 -37.67
CA ASN A 127 -12.24 1.84 -37.32
C ASN A 127 -12.99 1.71 -35.98
N LEU A 128 -13.63 0.56 -35.74
CA LEU A 128 -14.32 0.30 -34.47
C LEU A 128 -13.32 0.18 -33.31
N THR A 129 -12.18 -0.46 -33.54
CA THR A 129 -11.13 -0.60 -32.52
C THR A 129 -10.57 0.76 -32.13
N LEU A 130 -10.31 1.64 -33.11
CA LEU A 130 -9.88 3.02 -32.86
C LEU A 130 -10.90 3.80 -32.03
N VAL A 131 -12.19 3.72 -32.35
CA VAL A 131 -13.24 4.41 -31.58
C VAL A 131 -13.30 3.90 -30.14
N PHE A 132 -13.31 2.58 -29.92
CA PHE A 132 -13.31 2.00 -28.58
C PHE A 132 -12.04 2.35 -27.80
N LEU A 133 -10.89 2.40 -28.47
CA LEU A 133 -9.61 2.76 -27.87
C LEU A 133 -9.56 4.23 -27.45
N VAL A 134 -10.04 5.16 -28.29
CA VAL A 134 -10.15 6.58 -27.92
C VAL A 134 -11.08 6.77 -26.73
N VAL A 135 -12.26 6.13 -26.74
CA VAL A 135 -13.19 6.18 -25.60
C VAL A 135 -12.55 5.59 -24.35
N PHE A 136 -11.84 4.46 -24.46
CA PHE A 136 -11.16 3.82 -23.33
C PHE A 136 -10.07 4.72 -22.72
N VAL A 137 -9.19 5.31 -23.54
CA VAL A 137 -8.07 6.16 -23.07
C VAL A 137 -8.57 7.45 -22.42
N LEU A 138 -9.68 8.02 -22.91
CA LEU A 138 -10.28 9.19 -22.28
C LEU A 138 -11.05 8.82 -21.02
N LEU A 139 -11.77 7.70 -21.01
CA LEU A 139 -12.70 7.37 -19.94
C LEU A 139 -12.02 6.64 -18.78
N MET A 140 -11.18 5.64 -19.03
CA MET A 140 -10.60 4.81 -17.96
C MET A 140 -9.48 5.51 -17.19
N PRO A 141 -8.32 5.89 -17.79
CA PRO A 141 -7.25 6.56 -17.07
C PRO A 141 -7.71 7.86 -16.40
N ILE A 142 -8.48 8.70 -17.08
CA ILE A 142 -8.87 10.02 -16.55
C ILE A 142 -9.88 9.86 -15.40
N LEU A 143 -10.94 9.06 -15.55
CA LEU A 143 -11.90 8.87 -14.46
C LEU A 143 -11.27 8.13 -13.28
N LEU A 144 -10.46 7.10 -13.55
CA LEU A 144 -9.85 6.29 -12.50
C LEU A 144 -8.77 7.05 -11.74
N MET A 145 -7.85 7.73 -12.43
CA MET A 145 -6.81 8.52 -11.75
C MET A 145 -7.42 9.69 -10.99
N ASN A 146 -8.37 10.42 -11.58
CA ASN A 146 -9.00 11.55 -10.90
C ASN A 146 -9.85 11.11 -9.70
N LEU A 147 -10.51 9.95 -9.77
CA LEU A 147 -11.25 9.41 -8.64
C LEU A 147 -10.31 8.87 -7.55
N LEU A 148 -9.26 8.12 -7.91
CA LEU A 148 -8.30 7.60 -6.93
C LEU A 148 -7.57 8.73 -6.21
N ILE A 149 -7.12 9.75 -6.94
CA ILE A 149 -6.50 10.95 -6.37
C ILE A 149 -7.54 11.74 -5.57
N GLY A 150 -8.75 11.93 -6.09
CA GLY A 150 -9.82 12.69 -5.42
C GLY A 150 -10.26 12.07 -4.11
N LEU A 151 -10.39 10.74 -4.05
CA LEU A 151 -10.70 10.00 -2.83
C LEU A 151 -9.51 9.99 -1.88
N ALA A 152 -8.29 9.76 -2.38
CA ALA A 152 -7.09 9.76 -1.53
C ALA A 152 -6.87 11.13 -0.86
N VAL A 153 -7.04 12.23 -1.59
CA VAL A 153 -6.85 13.60 -1.08
C VAL A 153 -8.03 14.04 -0.21
N GLY A 154 -9.27 13.69 -0.58
CA GLY A 154 -10.46 14.01 0.21
C GLY A 154 -10.50 13.28 1.56
N ASP A 155 -10.03 12.03 1.59
CA ASP A 155 -10.11 11.19 2.79
C ASP A 155 -8.85 11.26 3.68
N ILE A 156 -7.76 11.90 3.23
CA ILE A 156 -6.45 11.82 3.90
C ILE A 156 -6.49 12.28 5.37
N GLU A 157 -7.19 13.36 5.68
CA GLU A 157 -7.26 13.89 7.05
C GLU A 157 -8.02 12.94 7.99
N SER A 158 -9.14 12.39 7.50
CA SER A 158 -9.95 11.44 8.25
C SER A 158 -9.19 10.12 8.47
N VAL A 159 -8.52 9.62 7.43
CA VAL A 159 -7.66 8.43 7.47
C VAL A 159 -6.52 8.65 8.45
N GLN A 160 -5.88 9.83 8.45
CA GLN A 160 -4.80 10.13 9.37
C GLN A 160 -5.27 10.18 10.83
N ARG A 161 -6.41 10.80 11.12
CA ARG A 161 -6.98 10.83 12.48
C ARG A 161 -7.33 9.42 12.96
N ASN A 162 -7.99 8.63 12.10
CA ASN A 162 -8.35 7.24 12.40
C ASN A 162 -7.09 6.37 12.60
N ALA A 163 -6.06 6.56 11.79
CA ALA A 163 -4.80 5.85 11.92
C ALA A 163 -4.08 6.16 13.23
N ARG A 164 -4.09 7.42 13.68
CA ARG A 164 -3.52 7.81 14.99
C ARG A 164 -4.24 7.13 16.15
N LEU A 165 -5.58 7.12 16.13
CA LEU A 165 -6.39 6.45 17.15
C LEU A 165 -6.16 4.94 17.15
N LYS A 166 -6.19 4.31 15.97
CA LYS A 166 -5.95 2.87 15.79
C LYS A 166 -4.55 2.45 16.25
N ARG A 167 -3.54 3.29 16.00
CA ARG A 167 -2.17 3.08 16.50
C ARG A 167 -2.11 3.13 18.03
N LEU A 168 -2.69 4.16 18.65
CA LEU A 168 -2.73 4.30 20.12
C LEU A 168 -3.45 3.12 20.77
N ALA A 169 -4.61 2.73 20.24
CA ALA A 169 -5.36 1.57 20.71
C ALA A 169 -4.51 0.29 20.64
N MET A 170 -3.76 0.10 19.56
CA MET A 170 -2.89 -1.06 19.40
C MET A 170 -1.69 -1.08 20.36
N GLN A 171 -1.14 0.09 20.70
CA GLN A 171 -0.09 0.20 21.74
C GLN A 171 -0.65 -0.17 23.11
N VAL A 172 -1.83 0.34 23.47
CA VAL A 172 -2.50 0.01 24.73
C VAL A 172 -2.81 -1.47 24.81
N GLU A 173 -3.36 -2.05 23.74
CA GLU A 173 -3.64 -3.49 23.66
C GLU A 173 -2.35 -4.33 23.78
N LEU A 174 -1.26 -3.89 23.14
CA LEU A 174 0.04 -4.55 23.26
C LEU A 174 0.55 -4.52 24.72
N HIS A 175 0.46 -3.36 25.37
CA HIS A 175 0.87 -3.18 26.76
C HIS A 175 0.07 -4.09 27.70
N ILE A 176 -1.25 -4.11 27.56
CA ILE A 176 -2.14 -5.00 28.34
C ILE A 176 -1.81 -6.48 28.10
N ASN A 177 -1.56 -6.87 26.84
CA ASN A 177 -1.20 -8.24 26.50
C ASN A 177 0.15 -8.65 27.08
N MET A 178 1.12 -7.72 27.10
CA MET A 178 2.42 -7.93 27.74
C MET A 178 2.27 -8.05 29.25
N GLU A 179 1.53 -7.15 29.89
CA GLU A 179 1.27 -7.16 31.32
C GLU A 179 0.60 -8.46 31.77
N ARG A 180 -0.45 -8.91 31.06
CA ARG A 180 -1.14 -10.18 31.35
C ARG A 180 -0.28 -11.42 31.22
N LYS A 181 0.72 -11.40 30.33
CA LYS A 181 1.66 -12.53 30.12
C LYS A 181 2.90 -12.43 30.99
N MET A 182 3.11 -11.30 31.68
CA MET A 182 4.29 -11.07 32.48
C MET A 182 4.20 -11.87 33.80
N PRO A 183 5.20 -12.69 34.14
CA PRO A 183 5.22 -13.41 35.41
C PRO A 183 5.38 -12.45 36.59
N GLU A 184 4.78 -12.78 37.74
CA GLU A 184 4.65 -11.86 38.88
C GLU A 184 5.98 -11.30 39.40
N PHE A 185 7.08 -12.05 39.26
CA PHE A 185 8.40 -11.57 39.69
C PHE A 185 8.87 -10.37 38.86
N LEU A 186 8.63 -10.36 37.54
CA LEU A 186 8.96 -9.21 36.68
C LEU A 186 8.01 -8.05 36.94
N ARG A 187 6.72 -8.33 37.16
CA ARG A 187 5.74 -7.30 37.48
C ARG A 187 6.15 -6.53 38.73
N LYS A 188 6.48 -7.23 39.82
CA LYS A 188 6.94 -6.63 41.09
C LYS A 188 8.26 -5.86 40.97
N HIS A 189 9.14 -6.20 40.03
CA HIS A 189 10.41 -5.48 39.81
C HIS A 189 10.27 -4.27 38.88
N VAL A 190 9.25 -4.24 38.02
CA VAL A 190 9.06 -3.19 36.99
C VAL A 190 7.96 -2.19 37.38
N GLU A 191 7.11 -2.52 38.36
CA GLU A 191 6.01 -1.69 38.84
C GLU A 191 6.52 -0.43 39.57
N LEU A 192 6.65 0.66 38.82
CA LEU A 192 6.89 2.02 39.33
C LEU A 192 5.55 2.75 39.39
N ILE A 193 5.02 2.95 40.61
CA ILE A 193 3.70 3.57 40.84
C ILE A 193 3.74 5.10 40.65
N THR A 194 4.91 5.72 40.82
CA THR A 194 5.09 7.17 40.76
C THR A 194 6.20 7.53 39.77
N TYR A 195 5.88 8.39 38.80
CA TYR A 195 6.84 8.90 37.81
C TYR A 195 7.06 10.40 38.04
N GLU A 196 8.26 10.80 38.50
CA GLU A 196 8.64 12.21 38.62
C GLU A 196 9.23 12.72 37.30
N HIS A 197 8.50 13.63 36.64
CA HIS A 197 8.93 14.25 35.38
C HIS A 197 9.71 15.55 35.65
N TYR A 198 10.98 15.61 35.21
CA TYR A 198 11.85 16.79 35.35
C TYR A 198 11.99 17.52 33.99
N PRO A 199 11.18 18.57 33.72
CA PRO A 199 11.06 19.17 32.38
C PRO A 199 12.32 19.90 31.87
N ASN A 200 13.29 20.20 32.74
CA ASN A 200 14.48 21.01 32.40
C ASN A 200 15.81 20.26 32.50
N LYS A 201 15.82 18.92 32.64
CA LYS A 201 17.07 18.15 32.50
C LYS A 201 17.34 17.90 31.02
N CYS A 202 18.25 18.69 30.45
CA CYS A 202 18.77 18.48 29.10
C CYS A 202 19.37 17.06 28.99
N MET A 203 18.86 16.23 28.08
CA MET A 203 19.43 14.94 27.71
C MET A 203 20.73 15.17 26.91
N THR A 204 21.81 15.52 27.60
CA THR A 204 23.13 15.78 26.98
C THR A 204 23.75 14.53 26.33
N ALA A 205 23.32 13.32 26.73
CA ALA A 205 23.93 12.08 26.24
C ALA A 205 23.35 11.59 24.90
N LEU A 206 22.03 11.70 24.69
CA LEU A 206 21.35 11.14 23.50
C LEU A 206 21.36 12.13 22.32
N GLY A 207 21.42 13.43 22.59
CA GLY A 207 21.63 14.45 21.55
C GLY A 207 23.00 14.33 20.85
N ASN A 208 24.03 13.89 21.59
CA ASN A 208 25.37 13.74 21.03
C ASN A 208 25.47 12.61 20.00
N MET A 209 24.81 11.47 20.23
CA MET A 209 24.78 10.38 19.25
C MET A 209 24.00 10.76 17.99
N PHE A 210 22.85 11.44 18.14
CA PHE A 210 22.02 11.83 16.98
C PHE A 210 22.71 12.90 16.12
N SER A 211 23.42 13.84 16.76
CA SER A 211 24.22 14.87 16.06
C SER A 211 25.38 14.31 15.22
N MET A 212 25.84 13.10 15.56
CA MET A 212 26.94 12.44 14.85
C MET A 212 26.45 11.73 13.57
N ILE A 213 25.18 11.31 13.55
CA ILE A 213 24.54 10.70 12.37
C ILE A 213 24.09 11.78 11.38
N THR A 214 23.66 12.95 11.86
CA THR A 214 23.20 14.06 11.01
C THR A 214 24.32 14.93 10.43
N LYS A 215 25.58 14.76 10.84
CA LYS A 215 26.71 15.60 10.39
C LYS A 215 27.35 15.21 9.05
N THR A 216 26.81 14.21 8.33
CA THR A 216 27.42 13.69 7.09
C THR A 216 26.74 14.17 5.80
N TYR A 217 25.86 15.18 5.87
CA TYR A 217 25.32 15.84 4.67
C TYR A 217 25.76 17.31 4.62
N PRO A 218 26.69 17.70 3.73
CA PRO A 218 26.91 19.10 3.42
C PRO A 218 25.94 19.54 2.31
N ASN A 219 25.71 20.86 2.30
CA ASN A 219 24.96 21.67 1.34
C ASN A 219 23.45 21.73 1.54
N SER A 220 22.79 22.83 1.24
CA SER A 220 23.11 24.24 1.00
C SER A 220 21.73 24.90 0.93
N ASP A 221 21.69 26.18 1.24
CA ASP A 221 20.59 27.09 0.96
C ASP A 221 19.39 26.99 1.90
N GLY A 222 19.34 28.00 2.77
CA GLY A 222 18.22 28.22 3.67
C GLY A 222 16.97 28.66 2.94
N HIS A 223 15.84 28.18 3.43
CA HIS A 223 14.66 29.02 3.56
C HIS A 223 14.00 28.75 4.91
N GLU A 224 13.98 29.84 5.67
CA GLU A 224 13.32 30.10 6.93
C GLU A 224 11.81 29.83 6.82
N TYR A 225 11.30 28.86 7.59
CA TYR A 225 9.88 28.81 7.96
C TYR A 225 9.74 28.45 9.44
N ALA A 226 8.95 29.30 10.07
CA ALA A 226 8.84 29.52 11.48
C ALA A 226 8.23 28.34 12.25
N ASP A 227 8.68 28.28 13.49
CA ASP A 227 8.19 27.51 14.61
C ASP A 227 6.66 27.63 14.77
N SER A 228 5.95 26.51 14.62
CA SER A 228 4.56 26.38 15.05
C SER A 228 4.38 25.11 15.87
N ASN A 229 5.20 24.96 16.92
CA ASN A 229 4.95 24.05 18.03
C ASN A 229 4.07 24.72 19.10
N GLN A 230 2.78 24.87 18.79
CA GLN A 230 1.74 25.04 19.80
C GLN A 230 0.50 24.27 19.35
N HIS A 231 0.38 23.00 19.73
CA HIS A 231 -0.92 22.39 19.98
C HIS A 231 -0.87 21.53 21.23
N GLN A 232 -1.69 21.98 22.17
CA GLN A 232 -1.74 21.70 23.60
C GLN A 232 -2.47 20.36 23.88
N PRO A 233 -2.18 19.68 25.00
CA PRO A 233 -2.96 18.53 25.44
C PRO A 233 -4.26 19.03 26.11
N SER A 234 -5.25 19.42 25.32
CA SER A 234 -6.53 19.97 25.83
C SER A 234 -7.60 18.93 26.11
N PHE A 235 -7.45 17.68 25.66
CA PHE A 235 -8.49 16.65 25.85
C PHE A 235 -8.44 15.97 27.22
N MET A 236 -7.26 15.86 27.85
CA MET A 236 -7.12 15.13 29.12
C MET A 236 -7.41 16.01 30.35
N ASN A 237 -7.22 17.33 30.24
CA ASN A 237 -7.48 18.27 31.33
C ASN A 237 -8.97 18.63 31.51
N ASN A 238 -9.81 18.47 30.46
CA ASN A 238 -11.24 18.80 30.55
C ASN A 238 -12.10 17.72 31.21
N GLU A 239 -11.62 16.48 31.31
CA GLU A 239 -12.33 15.37 31.99
C GLU A 239 -12.06 15.35 33.51
N LEU A 240 -10.92 15.89 33.96
CA LEU A 240 -10.49 15.86 35.37
C LEU A 240 -11.14 16.93 36.26
N PHE A 241 -11.80 17.95 35.70
CA PHE A 241 -12.44 19.03 36.46
C PHE A 241 -13.97 18.88 36.61
N LYS A 242 -14.51 17.68 36.37
CA LYS A 242 -15.96 17.40 36.43
C LYS A 242 -16.41 16.54 37.61
N GLN A 243 -15.60 16.41 38.65
CA GLN A 243 -15.99 15.81 39.94
C GLN A 243 -16.03 16.87 41.03
#